data_AF-A0A1B6HCV0-F1
#
_entry.id   AF-A0A1B6HCV0-F1
#
_cell.length_a   1.000
_cell.length_b   1.000
_cell.length_c   1.000
_cell.angle_alpha   90.00
_cell.angle_beta   90.00
_cell.angle_gamma   90.00
#
_symmetry.space_group_name_H-M   'P 1'
#
loop_
_entity.id
_entity.type
_entity.pdbx_description
1 polymer ?
#
loop_
_entity_poly.entity_id
_entity_poly.type
_entity_poly.pdbx_seq_one_letter_code
_entity_poly.pdbx_strand_id
1 'polypeptide(L)'
;VRYLGLLETVRVRRCGFCFRLSYSQFLARYKMLSLQTWPCWLGTAVEGVSYLLRDLPIPPAEFAFGRTKIFVRSPRSVFELEEFRRERLEDLATLIQKIWRGYRQRKDFLRRRRSQIIIAAAWRSWRAREEYRILKRRKQVEWAVGVIQRHFFRWKRRQLLLRLSQQLTPETDSPVCRDWPPCHHRLSETNMLLCRLHHRWRCHKYRLRFDQTARNRMREKVTASIIFKERKASYPRSVGHPFLGDYVRLRQNVQWKKICVENNDQYVVFADII
;
A
#
# COMPACT_ATOMS: atom_id res chain seq x y z
N VAL A 1 -74.43 12.26 -74.06
CA VAL A 1 -74.05 12.90 -72.76
C VAL A 1 -74.72 14.26 -72.50
N ARG A 2 -75.24 15.01 -73.51
CA ARG A 2 -75.91 16.32 -73.27
C ARG A 2 -77.24 16.23 -72.48
N TYR A 3 -77.99 15.15 -72.61
CA TYR A 3 -79.31 14.96 -71.96
C TYR A 3 -79.24 14.70 -70.43
N LEU A 4 -78.06 14.44 -69.87
CA LEU A 4 -77.88 14.21 -68.44
C LEU A 4 -77.69 15.52 -67.64
N GLY A 5 -77.72 16.69 -68.30
CA GLY A 5 -77.48 17.98 -67.64
C GLY A 5 -76.08 18.11 -67.03
N LEU A 6 -75.12 17.28 -67.46
CA LEU A 6 -73.78 17.20 -66.85
C LEU A 6 -73.01 18.52 -66.98
N LEU A 7 -73.12 19.21 -68.13
CA LEU A 7 -72.48 20.50 -68.32
C LEU A 7 -73.08 21.60 -67.43
N GLU A 8 -74.40 21.60 -67.23
CA GLU A 8 -75.09 22.51 -66.32
C GLU A 8 -74.76 22.21 -64.87
N THR A 9 -74.71 20.93 -64.49
CA THR A 9 -74.31 20.49 -63.14
C THR A 9 -72.87 20.89 -62.84
N VAL A 10 -71.97 20.76 -63.81
CA VAL A 10 -70.58 21.22 -63.70
C VAL A 10 -70.51 22.74 -63.64
N ARG A 11 -71.32 23.48 -64.42
CA ARG A 11 -71.42 24.94 -64.34
C ARG A 11 -71.92 25.42 -62.98
N VAL A 12 -72.98 24.81 -62.46
CA VAL A 12 -73.52 25.11 -61.12
C VAL A 12 -72.48 24.80 -60.03
N ARG A 13 -71.74 23.70 -60.15
CA ARG A 13 -70.64 23.40 -59.22
C ARG A 13 -69.44 24.34 -59.35
N ARG A 14 -69.14 24.84 -60.55
CA ARG A 14 -68.05 25.82 -60.79
C ARG A 14 -68.41 27.23 -60.32
N CYS A 15 -69.67 27.61 -60.41
CA CYS A 15 -70.16 28.92 -59.94
C CYS A 15 -70.56 28.90 -58.45
N GLY A 16 -70.80 27.71 -57.89
CA GLY A 16 -71.18 27.49 -56.49
C GLY A 16 -70.04 26.98 -55.62
N PHE A 17 -70.40 26.38 -54.48
CA PHE A 17 -69.44 25.81 -53.54
C PHE A 17 -69.22 24.33 -53.82
N CYS A 18 -67.97 23.92 -54.00
CA CYS A 18 -67.61 22.54 -54.30
C CYS A 18 -67.62 21.62 -53.08
N PHE A 19 -67.42 22.18 -51.87
CA PHE A 19 -67.27 21.40 -50.64
C PHE A 19 -67.96 22.08 -49.46
N ARG A 20 -68.51 21.28 -48.53
CA ARG A 20 -69.24 21.77 -47.36
C ARG A 20 -69.09 20.82 -46.18
N LEU A 21 -68.86 21.36 -44.99
CA LEU A 21 -68.77 20.60 -43.73
C LEU A 21 -69.45 21.36 -42.58
N SER A 22 -69.87 20.66 -41.53
CA SER A 22 -70.25 21.36 -40.29
C SER A 22 -69.02 22.03 -39.67
N TYR A 23 -69.23 23.09 -38.90
CA TYR A 23 -68.14 23.77 -38.20
C TYR A 23 -67.35 22.82 -37.29
N SER A 24 -68.05 21.93 -36.58
CA SER A 24 -67.42 20.93 -35.71
C SER A 24 -66.55 19.93 -36.48
N GLN A 25 -67.03 19.43 -37.62
CA GLN A 25 -66.28 18.50 -38.47
C GLN A 25 -65.06 19.18 -39.11
N PHE A 26 -65.24 20.40 -39.61
CA PHE A 26 -64.16 21.18 -40.22
C PHE A 26 -63.06 21.48 -39.19
N LEU A 27 -63.44 21.94 -38.00
CA LEU A 27 -62.50 22.22 -36.93
C LEU A 27 -61.78 20.95 -36.46
N ALA A 28 -62.51 19.86 -36.20
CA ALA A 28 -61.87 18.60 -35.79
C ALA A 28 -60.85 18.08 -36.83
N ARG A 29 -61.11 18.33 -38.11
CA ARG A 29 -60.21 17.94 -39.20
C ARG A 29 -59.01 18.88 -39.32
N TYR A 30 -59.21 20.20 -39.27
CA TYR A 30 -58.13 21.13 -39.63
C TYR A 30 -57.47 21.84 -38.43
N LYS A 31 -57.97 21.70 -37.20
CA LYS A 31 -57.46 22.44 -36.01
C LYS A 31 -55.94 22.37 -35.78
N MET A 32 -55.25 21.38 -36.33
CA MET A 32 -53.78 21.24 -36.24
C MET A 32 -52.99 22.26 -37.07
N LEU A 33 -53.65 22.92 -38.02
CA LEU A 33 -53.05 23.90 -38.91
C LEU A 33 -52.80 25.26 -38.25
N SER A 34 -53.54 25.58 -37.19
CA SER A 34 -53.38 26.83 -36.41
C SER A 34 -52.90 26.52 -34.99
N LEU A 35 -52.01 27.37 -34.47
CA LEU A 35 -51.48 27.26 -33.11
C LEU A 35 -52.53 27.62 -32.05
N GLN A 36 -53.54 28.41 -32.43
CA GLN A 36 -54.59 28.94 -31.58
C GLN A 36 -55.68 27.90 -31.37
N THR A 37 -55.93 27.04 -32.37
CA THR A 37 -56.92 25.97 -32.29
C THR A 37 -56.34 24.62 -31.86
N TRP A 38 -55.03 24.43 -32.00
CA TRP A 38 -54.32 23.22 -31.60
C TRP A 38 -53.80 23.33 -30.15
N PRO A 39 -53.80 22.26 -29.34
CA PRO A 39 -54.35 20.92 -29.58
C PRO A 39 -55.83 20.77 -29.18
N CYS A 40 -56.29 21.61 -28.27
CA CYS A 40 -57.64 21.61 -27.73
C CYS A 40 -58.27 22.99 -27.94
N TRP A 41 -59.46 23.02 -28.54
CA TRP A 41 -60.24 24.23 -28.71
C TRP A 41 -61.36 24.27 -27.66
N LEU A 42 -61.49 25.39 -26.95
CA LEU A 42 -62.45 25.57 -25.85
C LEU A 42 -63.63 26.48 -26.21
N GLY A 43 -63.55 27.23 -27.31
CA GLY A 43 -64.60 28.14 -27.77
C GLY A 43 -65.66 27.48 -28.64
N THR A 44 -66.51 28.29 -29.28
CA THR A 44 -67.51 27.75 -30.22
C THR A 44 -66.84 27.24 -31.49
N ALA A 45 -67.46 26.27 -32.17
CA ALA A 45 -66.89 25.72 -33.40
C ALA A 45 -66.77 26.78 -34.51
N VAL A 46 -67.67 27.77 -34.56
CA VAL A 46 -67.65 28.85 -35.55
C VAL A 46 -66.43 29.74 -35.36
N GLU A 47 -66.17 30.16 -34.11
CA GLU A 47 -64.98 30.95 -33.76
C GLU A 47 -63.70 30.17 -34.01
N GLY A 48 -63.67 28.88 -33.67
CA GLY A 48 -62.48 28.06 -33.93
C GLY A 48 -62.15 27.99 -35.42
N VAL A 49 -63.18 27.86 -36.27
CA VAL A 49 -62.98 27.88 -37.73
C VAL A 49 -62.55 29.27 -38.22
N SER A 50 -63.05 30.37 -37.65
CA SER A 50 -62.63 31.71 -38.07
C SER A 50 -61.16 31.99 -37.72
N TYR A 51 -60.69 31.61 -36.53
CA TYR A 51 -59.27 31.72 -36.15
C TYR A 51 -58.39 30.87 -37.06
N LEU A 52 -58.80 29.62 -37.32
CA LEU A 52 -58.06 28.72 -38.19
C LEU A 52 -57.89 29.26 -39.62
N LEU A 53 -58.96 29.80 -40.21
CA LEU A 53 -58.90 30.34 -41.57
C LEU A 53 -58.07 31.62 -41.65
N ARG A 54 -57.99 32.38 -40.56
CA ARG A 54 -57.17 33.59 -40.49
C ARG A 54 -55.68 33.28 -40.60
N ASP A 55 -55.24 32.17 -40.03
CA ASP A 55 -53.83 31.75 -40.03
C ASP A 55 -53.43 31.03 -41.33
N LEU A 56 -54.39 30.66 -42.18
CA LEU A 56 -54.14 29.94 -43.42
C LEU A 56 -53.82 30.91 -44.57
N PRO A 57 -52.88 30.56 -45.46
CA PRO A 57 -52.54 31.35 -46.64
C PRO A 57 -53.55 31.16 -47.78
N ILE A 58 -54.85 31.06 -47.47
CA ILE A 58 -55.93 30.90 -48.45
C ILE A 58 -56.83 32.14 -48.39
N PRO A 59 -57.16 32.79 -49.52
CA PRO A 59 -57.97 34.00 -49.52
C PRO A 59 -59.35 33.77 -48.85
N PRO A 60 -59.86 34.73 -48.07
CA PRO A 60 -61.16 34.60 -47.41
C PRO A 60 -62.32 34.48 -48.40
N ALA A 61 -62.15 34.96 -49.65
CA ALA A 61 -63.16 34.84 -50.72
C ALA A 61 -63.44 33.39 -51.16
N GLU A 62 -62.54 32.45 -50.86
CA GLU A 62 -62.71 31.03 -51.14
C GLU A 62 -63.62 30.33 -50.11
N PHE A 63 -63.94 31.00 -49.00
CA PHE A 63 -64.76 30.47 -47.92
C PHE A 63 -66.05 31.27 -47.76
N ALA A 64 -67.13 30.57 -47.42
CA ALA A 64 -68.37 31.21 -47.00
C ALA A 64 -68.93 30.55 -45.73
N PHE A 65 -69.31 31.39 -44.77
CA PHE A 65 -69.94 30.97 -43.52
C PHE A 65 -71.45 30.86 -43.73
N GLY A 66 -72.01 29.67 -43.50
CA GLY A 66 -73.46 29.47 -43.38
C GLY A 66 -73.91 29.42 -41.92
N ARG A 67 -75.19 29.12 -41.68
CA ARG A 67 -75.72 29.01 -40.30
C ARG A 67 -75.09 27.86 -39.51
N THR A 68 -74.88 26.71 -40.13
CA THR A 68 -74.38 25.49 -39.44
C THR A 68 -73.15 24.87 -40.11
N LYS A 69 -72.78 25.35 -41.30
CA LYS A 69 -71.76 24.76 -42.15
C LYS A 69 -70.87 25.83 -42.74
N ILE A 70 -69.62 25.46 -42.98
CA ILE A 70 -68.68 26.20 -43.82
C ILE A 70 -68.69 25.62 -45.23
N PHE A 71 -68.61 26.52 -46.20
CA PHE A 71 -68.58 26.20 -47.62
C PHE A 71 -67.24 26.64 -48.23
N VAL A 72 -66.64 25.79 -49.05
CA VAL A 72 -65.41 26.08 -49.81
C VAL A 72 -65.77 26.18 -51.27
N ARG A 73 -65.33 27.26 -51.93
CA ARG A 73 -65.73 27.62 -53.28
C ARG A 73 -64.99 26.80 -54.32
N SER A 74 -63.67 26.88 -54.35
CA SER A 74 -62.83 26.18 -55.34
C SER A 74 -62.36 24.80 -54.88
N PRO A 75 -62.33 23.79 -55.78
CA PRO A 75 -61.72 22.49 -55.49
C PRO A 75 -60.20 22.60 -55.24
N ARG A 76 -59.56 23.66 -55.76
CA ARG A 76 -58.15 23.97 -55.50
C ARG A 76 -57.91 24.22 -54.01
N SER A 77 -58.73 25.04 -53.36
CA SER A 77 -58.57 25.37 -51.94
C SER A 77 -58.83 24.16 -51.03
N VAL A 78 -59.70 23.23 -51.45
CA VAL A 78 -59.89 21.95 -50.74
C VAL A 78 -58.62 21.09 -50.82
N PHE A 79 -57.97 21.05 -51.99
CA PHE A 79 -56.72 20.32 -52.17
C PHE A 79 -55.59 20.96 -51.32
N GLU A 80 -55.45 22.28 -51.37
CA GLU A 80 -54.46 23.03 -50.55
C GLU A 80 -54.65 22.76 -49.04
N LEU A 81 -55.89 22.75 -48.53
CA LEU A 81 -56.18 22.41 -47.13
C LEU A 81 -55.72 20.99 -46.74
N GLU A 82 -55.92 20.01 -47.64
CA GLU A 82 -55.49 18.63 -47.41
C GLU A 82 -53.98 18.46 -47.51
N GLU A 83 -53.30 19.23 -48.37
CA GLU A 83 -51.83 19.26 -48.41
C GLU A 83 -51.24 19.84 -47.14
N PHE A 84 -51.70 21.01 -46.68
CA PHE A 84 -51.24 21.59 -45.41
C PHE A 84 -51.48 20.63 -44.24
N ARG A 85 -52.61 19.92 -44.23
CA ARG A 85 -52.91 18.92 -43.20
C ARG A 85 -51.92 17.76 -43.25
N ARG A 86 -51.57 17.28 -44.45
CA ARG A 86 -50.62 16.18 -44.63
C ARG A 86 -49.24 16.57 -44.13
N GLU A 87 -48.71 17.70 -44.56
CA GLU A 87 -47.42 18.22 -44.11
C GLU A 87 -47.39 18.38 -42.60
N ARG A 88 -48.46 18.94 -42.03
CA ARG A 88 -48.55 19.13 -40.58
C ARG A 88 -48.58 17.82 -39.80
N LEU A 89 -49.22 16.78 -40.33
CA LEU A 89 -49.22 15.44 -39.72
C LEU A 89 -47.82 14.81 -39.76
N GLU A 90 -47.08 15.00 -40.85
CA GLU A 90 -45.69 14.54 -40.98
C GLU A 90 -44.76 15.24 -39.99
N ASP A 91 -44.91 16.55 -39.80
CA ASP A 91 -44.20 17.32 -38.78
C ASP A 91 -44.47 16.79 -37.36
N LEU A 92 -45.75 16.57 -37.03
CA LEU A 92 -46.16 16.06 -35.73
C LEU A 92 -45.64 14.64 -35.48
N ALA A 93 -45.69 13.78 -36.49
CA ALA A 93 -45.11 12.44 -36.42
C ALA A 93 -43.59 12.51 -36.19
N THR A 94 -42.90 13.40 -36.90
CA THR A 94 -41.46 13.63 -36.75
C THR A 94 -41.13 14.16 -35.35
N LEU A 95 -41.93 15.06 -34.80
CA LEU A 95 -41.78 15.57 -33.43
C LEU A 95 -41.90 14.44 -32.41
N ILE A 96 -42.93 13.60 -32.51
CA ILE A 96 -43.13 12.44 -31.62
C ILE A 96 -41.93 11.49 -31.73
N GLN A 97 -41.51 11.15 -32.94
CA GLN A 97 -40.36 10.28 -33.18
C GLN A 97 -39.06 10.86 -32.61
N LYS A 98 -38.82 12.16 -32.81
CA LYS A 98 -37.65 12.88 -32.29
C LYS A 98 -37.61 12.82 -30.76
N ILE A 99 -38.72 13.14 -30.11
CA ILE A 99 -38.84 13.10 -28.63
C ILE A 99 -38.60 11.68 -28.12
N TRP A 100 -39.22 10.68 -28.74
CA TRP A 100 -39.06 9.28 -28.32
C TRP A 100 -37.63 8.77 -28.50
N ARG A 101 -36.99 9.05 -29.65
CA ARG A 101 -35.59 8.70 -29.90
C ARG A 101 -34.67 9.35 -28.85
N GLY A 102 -34.90 10.62 -28.54
CA GLY A 102 -34.17 11.33 -27.48
C GLY A 102 -34.36 10.71 -26.09
N TYR A 103 -35.60 10.42 -25.70
CA TYR A 103 -35.92 9.73 -24.44
C TYR A 103 -35.23 8.37 -24.34
N ARG A 104 -35.33 7.55 -25.40
CA ARG A 104 -34.72 6.22 -25.45
C ARG A 104 -33.21 6.30 -25.28
N GLN A 105 -32.53 7.17 -26.03
CA GLN A 105 -31.08 7.32 -25.93
C GLN A 105 -30.65 7.85 -24.57
N ARG A 106 -31.38 8.83 -24.00
CA ARG A 106 -31.09 9.33 -22.65
C ARG A 106 -31.23 8.23 -21.61
N LYS A 107 -32.27 7.40 -21.68
CA LYS A 107 -32.50 6.29 -20.75
C LYS A 107 -31.38 5.26 -20.83
N ASP A 108 -30.97 4.89 -22.05
CA ASP A 108 -29.89 3.92 -22.27
C ASP A 108 -28.53 4.46 -21.80
N PHE A 109 -28.23 5.74 -22.09
CA PHE A 109 -27.03 6.41 -21.60
C PHE A 109 -26.95 6.43 -20.07
N LEU A 110 -28.03 6.84 -19.39
CA LEU A 110 -28.06 6.91 -17.93
C LEU A 110 -27.88 5.53 -17.31
N ARG A 111 -28.48 4.48 -17.91
CA ARG A 111 -28.26 3.10 -17.48
C ARG A 111 -26.79 2.70 -17.61
N ARG A 112 -26.18 2.91 -18.78
CA ARG A 112 -24.76 2.58 -19.02
C ARG A 112 -23.83 3.34 -18.07
N ARG A 113 -24.05 4.65 -17.90
CA ARG A 113 -23.26 5.50 -17.00
C ARG A 113 -23.35 5.02 -15.55
N ARG A 114 -24.55 4.67 -15.06
CA ARG A 114 -24.73 4.13 -13.71
C ARG A 114 -23.95 2.82 -13.53
N SER A 115 -24.08 1.88 -14.47
CA SER A 115 -23.34 0.62 -14.42
C SER A 115 -21.82 0.83 -14.42
N GLN A 116 -21.32 1.73 -15.27
CA GLN A 116 -19.90 2.07 -15.33
C GLN A 116 -19.39 2.62 -13.99
N ILE A 117 -20.14 3.55 -13.37
CA ILE A 117 -19.77 4.11 -12.06
C ILE A 117 -19.71 3.02 -10.99
N ILE A 118 -20.71 2.13 -10.94
CA ILE A 118 -20.76 1.03 -9.97
C ILE A 118 -19.55 0.10 -10.14
N ILE A 119 -19.27 -0.33 -11.37
CA ILE A 119 -18.14 -1.23 -11.66
C ILE A 119 -16.81 -0.54 -11.27
N ALA A 120 -16.62 0.71 -11.68
CA ALA A 120 -15.40 1.44 -11.38
C ALA A 120 -15.22 1.67 -9.87
N ALA A 121 -16.29 2.00 -9.14
CA ALA A 121 -16.25 2.15 -7.68
C ALA A 121 -15.94 0.82 -6.97
N ALA A 122 -16.57 -0.27 -7.40
CA ALA A 122 -16.33 -1.61 -6.87
C ALA A 122 -14.86 -2.02 -7.08
N TRP A 123 -14.32 -1.81 -8.27
CA TRP A 123 -12.93 -2.13 -8.59
C TRP A 123 -11.94 -1.31 -7.78
N ARG A 124 -12.12 0.02 -7.69
CA ARG A 124 -11.26 0.88 -6.86
C ARG A 124 -11.27 0.45 -5.39
N SER A 125 -12.45 0.13 -4.86
CA SER A 125 -12.61 -0.35 -3.49
C SER A 125 -11.95 -1.71 -3.27
N TRP A 126 -12.08 -2.63 -4.22
CA TRP A 126 -11.41 -3.94 -4.18
C TRP A 126 -9.90 -3.77 -4.21
N ARG A 127 -9.35 -2.98 -5.13
CA ARG A 127 -7.92 -2.72 -5.25
C ARG A 127 -7.33 -2.14 -3.96
N ALA A 128 -7.96 -1.11 -3.39
CA ALA A 128 -7.51 -0.52 -2.13
C ALA A 128 -7.51 -1.52 -0.96
N ARG A 129 -8.53 -2.38 -0.89
CA ARG A 129 -8.58 -3.47 0.12
C ARG A 129 -7.47 -4.49 -0.10
N GLU A 130 -7.17 -4.84 -1.34
CA GLU A 130 -6.12 -5.79 -1.65
C GLU A 130 -4.73 -5.25 -1.30
N GLU A 131 -4.44 -4.00 -1.67
CA GLU A 131 -3.21 -3.30 -1.28
C GLU A 131 -3.04 -3.25 0.24
N TYR A 132 -4.13 -2.95 0.97
CA TYR A 132 -4.12 -2.99 2.43
C TYR A 132 -3.86 -4.39 3.00
N ARG A 133 -4.44 -5.45 2.43
CA ARG A 133 -4.17 -6.84 2.87
C ARG A 133 -2.71 -7.21 2.69
N ILE A 134 -2.12 -6.87 1.54
CA ILE A 134 -0.70 -7.12 1.25
C ILE A 134 0.18 -6.37 2.25
N LEU A 135 -0.09 -5.08 2.48
CA LEU A 135 0.68 -4.28 3.44
C LEU A 135 0.55 -4.82 4.87
N LYS A 136 -0.66 -5.20 5.29
CA LYS A 136 -0.91 -5.79 6.60
C LYS A 136 -0.14 -7.10 6.78
N ARG A 137 -0.17 -7.99 5.78
CA ARG A 137 0.58 -9.24 5.80
C ARG A 137 2.08 -8.99 5.86
N ARG A 138 2.62 -8.05 5.07
CA ARG A 138 4.03 -7.66 5.12
C ARG A 138 4.44 -7.19 6.52
N LYS A 139 3.67 -6.28 7.12
CA LYS A 139 3.92 -5.79 8.48
C LYS A 139 3.86 -6.92 9.53
N GLN A 140 2.91 -7.85 9.39
CA GLN A 140 2.80 -9.02 10.27
C GLN A 140 4.02 -9.94 10.16
N VAL A 141 4.51 -10.18 8.95
CA VAL A 141 5.72 -10.98 8.71
C VAL A 141 6.95 -10.28 9.30
N GLU A 142 7.13 -8.98 9.02
CA GLU A 142 8.24 -8.19 9.59
C GLU A 142 8.21 -8.20 11.13
N TRP A 143 7.03 -8.05 11.73
CA TRP A 143 6.85 -8.16 13.18
C TRP A 143 7.21 -9.56 13.70
N ALA A 144 6.70 -10.62 13.07
CA ALA A 144 6.95 -12.00 13.47
C ALA A 144 8.45 -12.35 13.37
N VAL A 145 9.12 -11.92 12.30
CA VAL A 145 10.58 -12.08 12.13
C VAL A 145 11.32 -11.39 13.28
N GLY A 146 10.94 -10.16 13.63
CA GLY A 146 11.55 -9.43 14.76
C GLY A 146 11.37 -10.15 16.10
N VAL A 147 10.18 -10.71 16.34
CA VAL A 147 9.90 -11.52 17.54
C VAL A 147 10.76 -12.78 17.56
N ILE A 148 10.75 -13.58 16.49
CA ILE A 148 11.51 -14.83 16.38
C ILE A 148 13.00 -14.57 16.57
N GLN A 149 13.56 -13.56 15.89
CA GLN A 149 14.97 -13.17 16.03
C GLN A 149 15.30 -12.80 17.48
N ARG A 150 14.48 -11.99 18.15
CA ARG A 150 14.69 -11.61 19.55
C ARG A 150 14.73 -12.82 20.47
N HIS A 151 13.77 -13.73 20.34
CA HIS A 151 13.72 -14.96 21.14
C HIS A 151 14.91 -15.88 20.85
N PHE A 152 15.27 -16.05 19.58
CA PHE A 152 16.42 -16.84 19.15
C PHE A 152 17.73 -16.28 19.73
N PHE A 153 17.95 -14.97 19.67
CA PHE A 153 19.17 -14.36 20.22
C PHE A 153 19.20 -14.44 21.75
N ARG A 154 18.07 -14.27 22.44
CA ARG A 154 17.98 -14.48 23.89
C ARG A 154 18.35 -15.91 24.26
N TRP A 155 17.81 -16.90 23.53
CA TRP A 155 18.15 -18.31 23.72
C TRP A 155 19.64 -18.58 23.45
N LYS A 156 20.20 -18.08 22.33
CA LYS A 156 21.63 -18.23 22.01
C LYS A 156 22.55 -17.63 23.08
N ARG A 157 22.20 -16.46 23.63
CA ARG A 157 22.94 -15.84 24.76
C ARG A 157 22.92 -16.75 25.98
N ARG A 158 21.75 -17.25 26.37
CA ARG A 158 21.62 -18.20 27.51
C ARG A 158 22.44 -19.47 27.27
N GLN A 159 22.36 -20.04 26.07
CA GLN A 159 23.12 -21.24 25.71
C GLN A 159 24.63 -21.01 25.78
N LEU A 160 25.12 -19.85 25.32
CA LEU A 160 26.53 -19.49 25.43
C LEU A 160 26.97 -19.43 26.90
N LEU A 161 26.21 -18.73 27.75
CA LEU A 161 26.56 -18.59 29.17
C LEU A 161 26.54 -19.94 29.90
N LEU A 162 25.54 -20.78 29.65
CA LEU A 162 25.46 -22.12 30.24
C LEU A 162 26.61 -23.02 29.78
N ARG A 163 26.95 -22.97 28.48
CA ARG A 163 28.09 -23.72 27.94
C ARG A 163 29.40 -23.25 28.55
N LEU A 164 29.60 -21.94 28.66
CA LEU A 164 30.78 -21.37 29.32
C LEU A 164 30.87 -21.84 30.77
N SER A 165 29.78 -21.79 31.55
CA SER A 165 29.82 -22.26 32.94
C SER A 165 30.14 -23.75 33.09
N GLN A 166 29.78 -24.57 32.10
CA GLN A 166 30.08 -26.01 32.11
C GLN A 166 31.52 -26.31 31.70
N GLN A 167 32.07 -25.55 30.74
CA GLN A 167 33.40 -25.78 30.18
C GLN A 167 34.53 -25.14 31.00
N LEU A 168 34.21 -24.13 31.81
CA LEU A 168 35.16 -23.51 32.74
C LEU A 168 35.33 -24.39 33.98
N THR A 169 36.04 -25.51 33.83
CA THR A 169 36.39 -26.43 34.91
C THR A 169 37.64 -25.95 35.68
N PRO A 170 37.90 -26.44 36.91
CA PRO A 170 39.08 -26.06 37.70
C PRO A 170 40.43 -26.29 37.00
N GLU A 171 40.49 -27.16 36.00
CA GLU A 171 41.70 -27.42 35.20
C GLU A 171 42.05 -26.24 34.28
N THR A 172 41.06 -25.42 33.91
CA THR A 172 41.22 -24.21 33.09
C THR A 172 41.60 -22.96 33.90
N ASP A 173 41.72 -23.07 35.24
CA ASP A 173 42.16 -21.99 36.14
C ASP A 173 43.64 -21.63 35.98
N SER A 174 44.44 -22.50 35.33
CA SER A 174 45.86 -22.22 35.08
C SER A 174 46.02 -20.94 34.26
N PRO A 175 46.78 -19.93 34.74
CA PRO A 175 46.99 -18.65 34.05
C PRO A 175 47.55 -18.76 32.62
N VAL A 176 48.14 -19.90 32.25
CA VAL A 176 48.78 -20.16 30.96
C VAL A 176 47.83 -20.77 29.93
N CYS A 177 46.69 -21.35 30.34
CA CYS A 177 45.74 -22.00 29.44
C CYS A 177 45.13 -20.99 28.44
N ARG A 178 45.18 -21.30 27.14
CA ARG A 178 44.65 -20.43 26.07
C ARG A 178 43.29 -20.90 25.54
N ASP A 179 42.75 -21.97 26.09
CA ASP A 179 41.52 -22.58 25.61
C ASP A 179 40.32 -21.71 25.93
N TRP A 180 39.58 -21.32 24.90
CA TRP A 180 38.35 -20.56 25.04
C TRP A 180 37.30 -21.04 24.02
N PRO A 181 36.05 -21.30 24.46
CA PRO A 181 35.04 -21.85 23.56
C PRO A 181 34.68 -20.92 22.39
N PRO A 182 34.49 -21.47 21.18
CA PRO A 182 34.02 -20.70 20.04
C PRO A 182 32.55 -20.30 20.22
N CYS A 183 32.19 -19.13 19.71
CA CYS A 183 30.84 -18.61 19.79
C CYS A 183 30.28 -18.23 18.42
N HIS A 184 28.96 -18.03 18.35
CA HIS A 184 28.32 -17.47 17.17
C HIS A 184 28.85 -16.06 16.85
N HIS A 185 29.07 -15.74 15.57
CA HIS A 185 29.73 -14.49 15.13
C HIS A 185 29.10 -13.21 15.73
N ARG A 186 27.76 -13.12 15.81
CA ARG A 186 27.07 -11.95 16.44
C ARG A 186 27.30 -11.78 17.94
N LEU A 187 27.82 -12.81 18.62
CA LEU A 187 28.18 -12.76 20.04
C LEU A 187 29.70 -12.74 20.24
N SER A 188 30.49 -12.59 19.17
CA SER A 188 31.96 -12.61 19.20
C SER A 188 32.53 -11.55 20.11
N GLU A 189 32.06 -10.31 20.01
CA GLU A 189 32.49 -9.21 20.85
C GLU A 189 32.24 -9.50 22.34
N THR A 190 31.02 -9.93 22.67
CA THR A 190 30.66 -10.31 24.05
C THR A 190 31.51 -11.48 24.54
N ASN A 191 31.71 -12.51 23.71
CA ASN A 191 32.53 -13.67 24.03
C ASN A 191 34.00 -13.28 24.30
N MET A 192 34.54 -12.36 23.50
CA MET A 192 35.89 -11.81 23.68
C MET A 192 36.01 -10.98 24.96
N LEU A 193 34.99 -10.19 25.30
CA LEU A 193 34.92 -9.47 26.58
C LEU A 193 34.89 -10.43 27.77
N LEU A 194 34.06 -11.47 27.69
CA LEU A 194 34.00 -12.52 28.71
C LEU A 194 35.33 -13.26 28.85
N CYS A 195 36.01 -13.58 27.74
CA CYS A 195 37.35 -14.19 27.75
C CYS A 195 38.37 -13.32 28.50
N ARG A 196 38.41 -12.01 28.17
CA ARG A 196 39.31 -11.05 28.85
C ARG A 196 38.99 -10.92 30.34
N LEU A 197 37.71 -10.84 30.70
CA LEU A 197 37.28 -10.78 32.09
C LEU A 197 37.67 -12.04 32.86
N HIS A 198 37.42 -13.21 32.27
CA HIS A 198 37.78 -14.50 32.87
C HIS A 198 39.29 -14.63 33.07
N HIS A 199 40.10 -14.28 32.05
CA HIS A 199 41.56 -14.30 32.15
C HIS A 199 42.08 -13.38 33.27
N ARG A 200 41.57 -12.15 33.35
CA ARG A 200 41.94 -11.22 34.43
C ARG A 200 41.57 -11.78 35.81
N TRP A 201 40.35 -12.30 35.94
CA TRP A 201 39.85 -12.88 37.18
C TRP A 201 40.68 -14.09 37.63
N ARG A 202 40.98 -15.04 36.74
CA ARG A 202 41.78 -16.22 37.11
C ARG A 202 43.23 -15.87 37.46
N CYS A 203 43.84 -14.89 36.78
CA CYS A 203 45.17 -14.38 37.15
C CYS A 203 45.16 -13.70 38.51
N HIS A 204 44.09 -12.99 38.86
CA HIS A 204 43.90 -12.45 40.19
C HIS A 204 43.75 -13.57 41.24
N LYS A 205 42.88 -14.55 41.00
CA LYS A 205 42.68 -15.73 41.86
C LYS A 205 43.98 -16.52 42.07
N TYR A 206 44.79 -16.72 41.02
CA TYR A 206 46.08 -17.39 41.11
C TYR A 206 47.07 -16.62 42.00
N ARG A 207 47.16 -15.29 41.84
CA ARG A 207 48.03 -14.44 42.69
C ARG A 207 47.64 -14.47 44.16
N LEU A 208 46.33 -14.54 44.45
CA LEU A 208 45.83 -14.64 45.83
C LEU A 208 46.18 -15.97 46.52
N ARG A 209 46.56 -17.02 45.79
CA ARG A 209 46.96 -18.30 46.39
C ARG A 209 48.38 -18.30 46.99
N PHE A 210 49.19 -17.26 46.76
CA PHE A 210 50.59 -17.25 47.17
C PHE A 210 50.89 -16.22 48.25
N ASP A 211 51.51 -16.70 49.34
CA ASP A 211 52.08 -15.86 50.38
C ASP A 211 53.32 -15.08 49.88
N GLN A 212 53.74 -14.07 50.62
CA GLN A 212 54.90 -13.25 50.27
C GLN A 212 56.20 -14.08 50.15
N THR A 213 56.38 -15.07 51.01
CA THR A 213 57.54 -15.99 51.01
C THR A 213 57.56 -16.86 49.75
N ALA A 214 56.42 -17.44 49.37
CA ALA A 214 56.28 -18.22 48.14
C ALA A 214 56.53 -17.36 46.89
N ARG A 215 56.08 -16.10 46.90
CA ARG A 215 56.36 -15.13 45.82
C ARG A 215 57.86 -14.83 45.68
N ASN A 216 58.58 -14.67 46.79
CA ASN A 216 60.03 -14.43 46.76
C ASN A 216 60.78 -15.62 46.16
N ARG A 217 60.48 -16.85 46.62
CA ARG A 217 61.08 -18.08 46.06
C ARG A 217 60.83 -18.24 44.55
N MET A 218 59.63 -17.92 44.08
CA MET A 218 59.33 -17.94 42.64
C MET A 218 60.11 -16.87 41.86
N ARG A 219 60.30 -15.66 42.42
CA ARG A 219 61.12 -14.62 41.78
C ARG A 219 62.57 -15.04 41.63
N GLU A 220 63.13 -15.67 42.65
CA GLU A 220 64.49 -16.22 42.59
C GLU A 220 64.58 -17.29 41.49
N LYS A 221 63.62 -18.22 41.41
CA LYS A 221 63.57 -19.24 40.34
C LYS A 221 63.43 -18.64 38.94
N VAL A 222 62.64 -17.59 38.77
CA VAL A 222 62.53 -16.87 37.49
C VAL A 222 63.85 -16.18 37.14
N THR A 223 64.52 -15.56 38.12
CA THR A 223 65.83 -14.91 37.92
C THR A 223 66.89 -15.93 37.50
N ALA A 224 66.94 -17.07 38.19
CA ALA A 224 67.81 -18.18 37.82
C ALA A 224 67.49 -18.71 36.41
N SER A 225 66.20 -18.75 36.03
CA SER A 225 65.78 -19.13 34.67
C SER A 225 66.32 -18.16 33.63
N ILE A 226 66.22 -16.85 33.87
CA ILE A 226 66.74 -15.84 32.94
C ILE A 226 68.27 -15.99 32.75
N ILE A 227 68.99 -16.35 33.81
CA ILE A 227 70.45 -16.47 33.76
C ILE A 227 70.91 -17.79 33.13
N PHE A 228 70.27 -18.92 33.47
CA PHE A 228 70.81 -20.26 33.19
C PHE A 228 70.02 -21.07 32.17
N LYS A 229 68.75 -20.71 31.89
CA LYS A 229 67.95 -21.39 30.86
C LYS A 229 68.66 -21.27 29.51
N GLU A 230 68.77 -22.39 28.80
CA GLU A 230 69.46 -22.52 27.51
C GLU A 230 70.99 -22.24 27.53
N ARG A 231 71.55 -21.77 28.65
CA ARG A 231 73.00 -21.53 28.83
C ARG A 231 73.71 -22.60 29.66
N LYS A 232 72.98 -23.35 30.49
CA LYS A 232 73.53 -24.41 31.35
C LYS A 232 72.72 -25.70 31.17
N ALA A 233 73.35 -26.74 30.61
CA ALA A 233 72.71 -28.02 30.32
C ALA A 233 72.10 -28.73 31.55
N SER A 234 72.65 -28.49 32.75
CA SER A 234 72.13 -29.06 33.99
C SER A 234 70.95 -28.28 34.60
N TYR A 235 70.69 -27.06 34.12
CA TYR A 235 69.67 -26.18 34.70
C TYR A 235 68.25 -26.78 34.70
N PRO A 236 67.76 -27.45 33.63
CA PRO A 236 66.43 -28.06 33.63
C PRO A 236 66.19 -29.02 34.80
N ARG A 237 67.21 -29.77 35.21
CA ARG A 237 67.13 -30.69 36.37
C ARG A 237 66.99 -29.94 37.71
N SER A 238 67.50 -28.71 37.80
CA SER A 238 67.47 -27.90 39.03
C SER A 238 66.13 -27.17 39.28
N VAL A 239 65.22 -27.15 38.30
CA VAL A 239 63.97 -26.38 38.38
C VAL A 239 63.03 -26.94 39.45
N GLY A 240 62.93 -28.27 39.56
CA GLY A 240 62.01 -28.95 40.50
C GLY A 240 62.47 -28.92 41.96
N HIS A 241 63.72 -28.56 42.24
CA HIS A 241 64.26 -28.50 43.59
C HIS A 241 64.11 -27.09 44.18
N PRO A 242 63.45 -26.89 45.34
CA PRO A 242 63.38 -25.58 45.98
C PRO A 242 64.76 -24.98 46.22
N PHE A 243 64.89 -23.66 46.10
CA PHE A 243 66.05 -23.01 46.69
C PHE A 243 65.89 -23.09 48.20
N LEU A 244 66.92 -23.63 48.84
CA LEU A 244 67.10 -23.61 50.28
C LEU A 244 68.19 -22.58 50.50
N GLY A 245 67.96 -21.64 51.41
CA GLY A 245 68.89 -20.55 51.71
C GLY A 245 70.29 -21.00 52.18
N ASP A 246 70.73 -20.58 53.36
CA ASP A 246 72.07 -20.95 53.84
C ASP A 246 72.15 -22.40 54.35
N TYR A 247 71.99 -23.37 53.45
CA TYR A 247 71.97 -24.80 53.76
C TYR A 247 73.34 -25.35 54.19
N VAL A 248 74.42 -24.62 53.87
CA VAL A 248 75.80 -24.92 54.30
C VAL A 248 76.15 -24.19 55.61
N ARG A 249 75.25 -23.37 56.15
CA ARG A 249 75.47 -22.53 57.34
C ARG A 249 76.74 -21.66 57.21
N LEU A 250 77.06 -21.19 56.00
CA LEU A 250 78.20 -20.31 55.71
C LEU A 250 78.16 -19.04 56.57
N ARG A 251 76.97 -18.54 56.91
CA ARG A 251 76.79 -17.39 57.81
C ARG A 251 77.19 -17.68 59.25
N GLN A 252 77.15 -18.94 59.69
CA GLN A 252 77.57 -19.35 61.04
C GLN A 252 79.08 -19.68 61.08
N ASN A 253 79.73 -19.83 59.92
CA ASN A 253 81.15 -20.12 59.84
C ASN A 253 82.00 -18.86 60.09
N VAL A 254 82.80 -18.89 61.17
CA VAL A 254 83.62 -17.77 61.64
C VAL A 254 84.76 -17.44 60.67
N GLN A 255 85.30 -18.43 59.95
CA GLN A 255 86.39 -18.21 58.99
C GLN A 255 85.91 -17.47 57.74
N TRP A 256 84.74 -17.84 57.23
CA TRP A 256 84.15 -17.20 56.06
C TRP A 256 83.79 -15.73 56.31
N LYS A 257 83.27 -15.41 57.52
CA LYS A 257 83.00 -14.02 57.93
C LYS A 257 84.24 -13.13 57.91
N LYS A 258 85.41 -13.66 58.32
CA LYS A 258 86.67 -12.90 58.29
C LYS A 258 87.10 -12.59 56.85
N ILE A 259 87.04 -13.60 55.98
CA ILE A 259 87.43 -13.49 54.57
C ILE A 259 86.53 -12.53 53.78
N CYS A 260 85.22 -12.56 54.01
CA CYS A 260 84.30 -11.63 53.33
C CYS A 260 84.51 -10.17 53.73
N VAL A 261 84.88 -9.90 54.99
CA VAL A 261 85.19 -8.54 55.46
C VAL A 261 86.51 -8.04 54.87
N GLU A 262 87.49 -8.93 54.69
CA GLU A 262 88.79 -8.60 54.08
C GLU A 262 88.70 -8.35 52.57
N ASN A 263 87.89 -9.13 51.84
CA ASN A 263 87.81 -9.06 50.37
C ASN A 263 86.71 -8.13 49.83
N ASN A 264 85.86 -7.56 50.70
CA ASN A 264 84.74 -6.70 50.34
C ASN A 264 83.82 -7.30 49.24
N ASP A 265 83.63 -8.62 49.29
CA ASP A 265 82.87 -9.39 48.30
C ASP A 265 81.36 -9.12 48.44
N GLN A 266 80.86 -8.10 47.74
CA GLN A 266 79.43 -7.79 47.64
C GLN A 266 78.67 -8.72 46.67
N TYR A 267 79.35 -9.66 46.01
CA TYR A 267 78.79 -10.45 44.91
C TYR A 267 78.15 -11.78 45.32
N VAL A 268 78.29 -12.20 46.58
CA VAL A 268 77.67 -13.45 47.08
C VAL A 268 76.26 -13.16 47.61
N VAL A 269 75.26 -13.44 46.78
CA VAL A 269 73.84 -13.30 47.14
C VAL A 269 73.27 -14.66 47.57
N PHE A 270 72.75 -14.75 48.80
CA PHE A 270 72.08 -15.95 49.29
C PHE A 270 70.61 -15.96 48.84
N ALA A 271 70.09 -17.14 48.49
CA ALA A 271 68.66 -17.37 48.33
C ALA A 271 67.94 -17.39 49.69
N ASP A 272 66.62 -17.15 49.72
CA ASP A 272 65.80 -17.05 50.95
C ASP A 272 66.26 -15.95 51.93
N ILE A 273 66.52 -14.72 51.45
CA ILE A 273 66.57 -13.54 52.34
C ILE A 273 65.12 -13.13 52.61
N ILE A 274 64.54 -13.65 53.70
CA ILE A 274 63.41 -12.99 54.37
C ILE A 274 64.01 -12.02 55.39
#